data_AF-A0A7X8IX78-F1
#
_entry.id   AF-A0A7X8IX78-F1
#
_cell.length_a   1.000
_cell.length_b   1.000
_cell.length_c   1.000
_cell.angle_alpha   90.00
_cell.angle_beta   90.00
_cell.angle_gamma   90.00
#
_symmetry.space_group_name_H-M   'P 1'
#
loop_
_entity.id
_entity.type
_entity.pdbx_description
1 polymer ?
#
loop_
_entity_poly.entity_id
_entity_poly.type
_entity_poly.pdbx_seq_one_letter_code
_entity_poly.pdbx_strand_id
1 'polypeptide(L)'
;MAKIIKFDEDARRSMERGVNALADTVKVTLGPKGRNVVLNKTFGSPQITNDGVTIAREIELSDPYENMGAQLVKEVATKTNDVAGDGTTTATLLAQAIIREGLKNVAAGANPMILKKGIEKAVKAAVEELKNITKKVETSEEIAQVASISAGDEEIGKLISQAMDVVGKDGVITVEESKTMGTELTVVEGMQFDRGYLSAYMVTNTEKMEAVLENPYILITDKKITNIQDVLPILEQIVQTGRSLVIIAEDVEGEALATLVVNKLRGTFNCVAVKAPGFGDRRKEMLRDIAILTGGQVISEELGLDLKETTLEMLGNAGTVKIDKENTVIVNGAGSKEEIEERAKQIRAQHDESTSEFDREKLMERLAKLTGGVAVINVGAATETEMKEKKLRIEDALNATRAAVEEGLVSGGGVALLSTIGAVSKVAEELDGDAKTGAKIIEKSLEEPLRQIAINAGLEGSVIVEKIKNSDKGLGFDALNEKYVNMIEAGIVDPTKVVRSALQNAASVAAMLLTTEAAVADEPKENEPQMPMGGGGMGMM
;
A
#
# COMPACT_ATOMS: atom_id res chain seq x y z
N MET A 1 -17.33 -28.36 -8.30
CA MET A 1 -17.79 -28.52 -6.90
C MET A 1 -19.23 -28.05 -6.83
N ALA A 2 -20.06 -28.70 -6.02
CA ALA A 2 -21.42 -28.24 -5.79
C ALA A 2 -21.40 -26.90 -5.05
N LYS A 3 -22.45 -26.09 -5.24
CA LYS A 3 -22.56 -24.75 -4.65
C LYS A 3 -23.67 -24.75 -3.61
N ILE A 4 -23.42 -24.10 -2.48
CA ILE A 4 -24.43 -23.82 -1.45
C ILE A 4 -24.87 -22.37 -1.55
N ILE A 5 -26.17 -22.11 -1.37
CA ILE A 5 -26.77 -20.79 -1.58
C ILE A 5 -27.55 -20.39 -0.32
N LYS A 6 -27.26 -19.18 0.19
CA LYS A 6 -28.07 -18.51 1.22
C LYS A 6 -28.70 -17.26 0.61
N PHE A 7 -29.91 -16.95 1.05
CA PHE A 7 -30.68 -15.79 0.60
C PHE A 7 -30.93 -14.83 1.77
N ASP A 8 -31.31 -13.61 1.39
CA ASP A 8 -31.91 -12.57 2.21
C ASP A 8 -31.15 -12.30 3.53
N GLU A 9 -31.86 -12.33 4.66
CA GLU A 9 -31.33 -12.04 5.99
C GLU A 9 -30.28 -13.08 6.45
N ASP A 10 -30.44 -14.36 6.10
CA ASP A 10 -29.51 -15.42 6.50
C ASP A 10 -28.14 -15.25 5.86
N ALA A 11 -28.10 -14.83 4.59
CA ALA A 11 -26.86 -14.46 3.91
C ALA A 11 -26.20 -13.26 4.58
N ARG A 12 -26.96 -12.16 4.78
CA ARG A 12 -26.46 -10.91 5.37
C ARG A 12 -25.95 -11.10 6.80
N ARG A 13 -26.70 -11.80 7.66
CA ARG A 13 -26.28 -12.09 9.04
C ARG A 13 -25.04 -12.99 9.10
N SER A 14 -24.91 -13.95 8.17
CA SER A 14 -23.71 -14.78 8.12
C SER A 14 -22.49 -13.96 7.74
N MET A 15 -22.58 -13.12 6.70
CA MET A 15 -21.49 -12.20 6.36
C MET A 15 -21.19 -11.20 7.48
N GLU A 16 -22.20 -10.69 8.19
CA GLU A 16 -22.02 -9.78 9.33
C GLU A 16 -21.18 -10.40 10.45
N ARG A 17 -21.35 -11.70 10.75
CA ARG A 17 -20.51 -12.39 11.75
C ARG A 17 -19.04 -12.39 11.33
N GLY A 18 -18.77 -12.63 10.05
CA GLY A 18 -17.41 -12.56 9.52
C GLY A 18 -16.81 -11.16 9.52
N VAL A 19 -17.59 -10.15 9.14
CA VAL A 19 -17.24 -8.72 9.27
C VAL A 19 -16.86 -8.40 10.71
N ASN A 20 -17.67 -8.84 11.68
CA ASN A 20 -17.42 -8.60 13.09
C ASN A 20 -16.18 -9.35 13.58
N ALA A 21 -15.98 -10.62 13.22
CA ALA A 21 -14.80 -11.38 13.62
C ALA A 21 -13.50 -10.70 13.19
N LEU A 22 -13.44 -10.22 11.93
CA LEU A 22 -12.29 -9.48 11.44
C LEU A 22 -12.14 -8.13 12.15
N ALA A 23 -13.20 -7.32 12.16
CA ALA A 23 -13.13 -5.96 12.69
C ALA A 23 -12.89 -5.92 14.20
N ASP A 24 -13.48 -6.82 14.97
CA ASP A 24 -13.27 -6.93 16.43
C ASP A 24 -11.84 -7.34 16.76
N THR A 25 -11.18 -8.12 15.88
CA THR A 25 -9.76 -8.48 16.04
C THR A 25 -8.84 -7.33 15.68
N VAL A 26 -9.15 -6.56 14.63
CA VAL A 26 -8.31 -5.45 14.15
C VAL A 26 -8.46 -4.21 15.02
N LYS A 27 -9.68 -3.84 15.44
CA LYS A 27 -9.95 -2.56 16.12
C LYS A 27 -9.33 -2.42 17.50
N VAL A 28 -8.90 -3.51 18.13
CA VAL A 28 -8.18 -3.46 19.42
C VAL A 28 -6.80 -2.80 19.28
N THR A 29 -6.26 -2.71 18.07
CA THR A 29 -4.97 -2.06 17.80
C THR A 29 -5.09 -0.54 17.61
N LEU A 30 -6.31 0.00 17.51
CA LEU A 30 -6.52 1.41 17.18
C LEU A 30 -6.08 2.36 18.30
N GLY A 31 -5.31 3.38 17.94
CA GLY A 31 -4.91 4.47 18.83
C GLY A 31 -3.66 4.16 19.66
N PRO A 32 -3.14 5.16 20.42
CA PRO A 32 -1.85 5.06 21.12
C PRO A 32 -1.85 4.05 22.27
N LYS A 33 -3.02 3.67 22.79
CA LYS A 33 -3.21 2.62 23.80
C LYS A 33 -3.79 1.33 23.20
N GLY A 34 -3.68 1.15 21.88
CA GLY A 34 -4.01 -0.08 21.19
C GLY A 34 -3.20 -1.27 21.73
N ARG A 35 -3.79 -2.46 21.64
CA ARG A 35 -3.15 -3.72 22.06
C ARG A 35 -2.64 -4.47 20.84
N ASN A 36 -1.63 -5.31 21.05
CA ASN A 36 -1.11 -6.18 20.00
C ASN A 36 -1.99 -7.42 19.81
N VAL A 37 -1.99 -7.94 18.59
CA VAL A 37 -2.58 -9.22 18.20
C VAL A 37 -1.46 -10.22 17.95
N VAL A 38 -1.65 -11.45 18.42
CA VAL A 38 -0.70 -12.55 18.21
C VAL A 38 -1.20 -13.42 17.07
N LEU A 39 -0.37 -13.55 16.04
CA LEU A 39 -0.64 -14.30 14.82
C LEU A 39 0.20 -15.58 14.85
N ASN A 40 -0.47 -16.73 14.76
CA ASN A 40 0.23 -18.00 14.69
C ASN A 40 0.87 -18.17 13.31
N LYS A 41 2.13 -18.60 13.26
CA LYS A 41 2.83 -18.95 12.01
C LYS A 41 3.05 -20.46 11.99
N THR A 42 2.90 -21.07 10.81
CA THR A 42 3.08 -22.52 10.61
C THR A 42 4.50 -22.99 10.97
N PHE A 43 5.48 -22.09 10.84
CA PHE A 43 6.88 -22.32 11.20
C PHE A 43 7.42 -21.11 11.97
N GLY A 44 8.28 -21.36 12.95
CA GLY A 44 8.89 -20.31 13.78
C GLY A 44 8.03 -19.87 14.96
N SER A 45 8.37 -18.71 15.52
CA SER A 45 7.62 -18.11 16.63
C SER A 45 6.39 -17.34 16.14
N PRO A 46 5.31 -17.25 16.95
CA PRO A 46 4.17 -16.38 16.64
C PRO A 46 4.61 -14.93 16.39
N GLN A 47 3.96 -14.26 15.44
CA GLN A 47 4.19 -12.85 15.16
C GLN A 47 3.28 -12.01 16.06
N ILE A 48 3.85 -11.04 16.75
CA ILE A 48 3.10 -10.06 17.55
C ILE A 48 3.10 -8.75 16.76
N THR A 49 1.92 -8.21 16.46
CA THR A 49 1.78 -6.98 15.66
C THR A 49 0.57 -6.17 16.08
N ASN A 50 0.61 -4.86 15.84
CA ASN A 50 -0.51 -3.93 15.93
C ASN A 50 -0.96 -3.40 14.56
N ASP A 51 -0.31 -3.84 13.47
CA ASP A 51 -0.67 -3.42 12.11
C ASP A 51 -1.98 -4.07 11.64
N GLY A 52 -2.97 -3.21 11.36
CA GLY A 52 -4.31 -3.62 10.97
C GLY A 52 -4.36 -4.40 9.65
N VAL A 53 -3.52 -4.07 8.66
CA VAL A 53 -3.54 -4.78 7.37
C VAL A 53 -2.91 -6.15 7.48
N THR A 54 -1.81 -6.30 8.23
CA THR A 54 -1.21 -7.60 8.53
C THR A 54 -2.19 -8.51 9.27
N ILE A 55 -2.88 -7.99 10.30
CA ILE A 55 -3.88 -8.78 11.05
C ILE A 55 -5.04 -9.18 10.14
N ALA A 56 -5.59 -8.24 9.37
CA ALA A 56 -6.70 -8.52 8.46
C ALA A 56 -6.33 -9.57 7.40
N ARG A 57 -5.06 -9.60 6.95
CA ARG A 57 -4.60 -10.54 5.93
C ARG A 57 -4.57 -11.99 6.41
N GLU A 58 -4.27 -12.22 7.68
CA GLU A 58 -4.17 -13.55 8.29
C GLU A 58 -5.52 -14.13 8.72
N ILE A 59 -6.61 -13.35 8.65
CA ILE A 59 -7.94 -13.82 9.05
C ILE A 59 -8.62 -14.53 7.89
N GLU A 60 -8.83 -15.83 8.07
CA GLU A 60 -9.63 -16.69 7.22
C GLU A 60 -10.56 -17.53 8.08
N LEU A 61 -11.85 -17.54 7.75
CA LEU A 61 -12.89 -18.21 8.55
C LEU A 61 -13.31 -19.52 7.88
N SER A 62 -13.63 -20.52 8.69
CA SER A 62 -14.02 -21.85 8.20
C SER A 62 -15.40 -21.88 7.56
N ASP A 63 -16.36 -21.09 8.08
CA ASP A 63 -17.66 -20.95 7.43
C ASP A 63 -17.50 -20.07 6.19
N PRO A 64 -17.89 -20.54 5.00
CA PRO A 64 -17.61 -19.82 3.76
C PRO A 64 -18.39 -18.50 3.64
N TYR A 65 -19.57 -18.38 4.27
CA TYR A 65 -20.35 -17.14 4.25
C TYR A 65 -19.79 -16.09 5.22
N GLU A 66 -19.36 -16.54 6.39
CA GLU A 66 -18.62 -15.67 7.31
C GLU A 66 -17.29 -15.24 6.67
N ASN A 67 -16.58 -16.16 6.03
CA ASN A 67 -15.33 -15.83 5.34
C ASN A 67 -15.56 -14.80 4.22
N MET A 68 -16.64 -14.89 3.43
CA MET A 68 -17.00 -13.85 2.45
C MET A 68 -17.10 -12.47 3.10
N GLY A 69 -17.77 -12.36 4.24
CA GLY A 69 -17.87 -11.11 5.00
C GLY A 69 -16.52 -10.59 5.47
N ALA A 70 -15.66 -11.48 5.98
CA ALA A 70 -14.30 -11.14 6.39
C ALA A 70 -13.45 -10.67 5.19
N GLN A 71 -13.47 -11.38 4.06
CA GLN A 71 -12.71 -11.01 2.87
C GLN A 71 -13.11 -9.63 2.31
N LEU A 72 -14.40 -9.26 2.37
CA LEU A 72 -14.86 -7.93 1.98
C LEU A 72 -14.22 -6.82 2.83
N VAL A 73 -14.12 -7.01 4.15
CA VAL A 73 -13.51 -6.01 5.05
C VAL A 73 -11.98 -6.03 4.95
N LYS A 74 -11.37 -7.19 4.69
CA LYS A 74 -9.94 -7.29 4.35
C LYS A 74 -9.60 -6.49 3.09
N GLU A 75 -10.50 -6.46 2.10
CA GLU A 75 -10.35 -5.61 0.91
C GLU A 75 -10.38 -4.11 1.27
N VAL A 76 -11.23 -3.68 2.22
CA VAL A 76 -11.24 -2.30 2.74
C VAL A 76 -9.88 -1.93 3.33
N ALA A 77 -9.35 -2.77 4.20
CA ALA A 77 -8.04 -2.54 4.83
C ALA A 77 -6.94 -2.46 3.75
N THR A 78 -6.92 -3.42 2.83
CA THR A 78 -5.90 -3.50 1.77
C THR A 78 -5.94 -2.28 0.85
N LYS A 79 -7.11 -1.90 0.32
CA LYS A 79 -7.22 -0.72 -0.56
C LYS A 79 -6.88 0.59 0.15
N THR A 80 -7.17 0.69 1.44
CA THR A 80 -6.82 1.88 2.21
C THR A 80 -5.30 1.97 2.38
N ASN A 81 -4.64 0.85 2.65
CA ASN A 81 -3.19 0.76 2.67
C ASN A 81 -2.58 1.12 1.31
N ASP A 82 -3.12 0.59 0.21
CA ASP A 82 -2.58 0.83 -1.13
C ASP A 82 -2.65 2.31 -1.53
N VAL A 83 -3.71 3.02 -1.12
CA VAL A 83 -3.91 4.43 -1.49
C VAL A 83 -3.18 5.40 -0.56
N ALA A 84 -3.20 5.14 0.74
CA ALA A 84 -2.78 6.10 1.75
C ALA A 84 -1.63 5.63 2.65
N GLY A 85 -1.30 4.33 2.62
CA GLY A 85 -0.25 3.71 3.45
C GLY A 85 -0.55 3.65 4.94
N ASP A 86 -1.73 4.09 5.38
CA ASP A 86 -2.20 4.11 6.77
C ASP A 86 -3.74 4.15 6.81
N GLY A 87 -4.34 4.06 8.00
CA GLY A 87 -5.77 4.17 8.25
C GLY A 87 -6.54 2.87 8.08
N THR A 88 -5.85 1.74 7.93
CA THR A 88 -6.45 0.42 7.71
C THR A 88 -7.41 0.02 8.83
N THR A 89 -6.97 0.15 10.09
CA THR A 89 -7.79 -0.11 11.28
C THR A 89 -9.02 0.79 11.35
N THR A 90 -8.85 2.09 11.03
CA THR A 90 -9.96 3.06 10.99
C THR A 90 -10.97 2.69 9.91
N ALA A 91 -10.51 2.30 8.71
CA ALA A 91 -11.37 1.88 7.61
C ALA A 91 -12.16 0.60 7.95
N THR A 92 -11.51 -0.39 8.56
CA THR A 92 -12.14 -1.63 9.04
C THR A 92 -13.22 -1.35 10.09
N LEU A 93 -12.93 -0.48 11.07
CA LEU A 93 -13.89 -0.08 12.10
C LEU A 93 -15.10 0.65 11.50
N LEU A 94 -14.86 1.61 10.61
CA LEU A 94 -15.94 2.34 9.92
C LEU A 94 -16.80 1.39 9.10
N ALA A 95 -16.20 0.43 8.39
CA ALA A 95 -16.94 -0.57 7.62
C ALA A 95 -17.86 -1.39 8.54
N GLN A 96 -17.34 -1.88 9.67
CA GLN A 96 -18.14 -2.59 10.68
C GLN A 96 -19.33 -1.76 11.15
N ALA A 97 -19.11 -0.49 11.49
CA ALA A 97 -20.16 0.39 12.00
C ALA A 97 -21.27 0.65 10.97
N ILE A 98 -20.89 0.97 9.74
CA ILE A 98 -21.83 1.24 8.64
C ILE A 98 -22.63 -0.03 8.30
N ILE A 99 -21.97 -1.19 8.23
CA ILE A 99 -22.62 -2.47 7.96
C ILE A 99 -23.62 -2.79 9.08
N ARG A 100 -23.21 -2.72 10.34
CA ARG A 100 -24.06 -3.05 11.49
C ARG A 100 -25.31 -2.17 11.55
N GLU A 101 -25.15 -0.86 11.40
CA GLU A 101 -26.29 0.07 11.44
C GLU A 101 -27.14 -0.03 10.17
N GLY A 102 -26.54 -0.28 9.01
CA GLY A 102 -27.26 -0.51 7.77
C GLY A 102 -28.12 -1.77 7.81
N LEU A 103 -27.58 -2.89 8.27
CA LEU A 103 -28.30 -4.17 8.35
C LEU A 103 -29.51 -4.10 9.28
N LYS A 104 -29.42 -3.36 10.39
CA LYS A 104 -30.58 -3.09 11.26
C LYS A 104 -31.72 -2.39 10.51
N ASN A 105 -31.40 -1.43 9.64
CA ASN A 105 -32.39 -0.70 8.86
C ASN A 105 -32.95 -1.54 7.72
N VAL A 106 -32.11 -2.35 7.05
CA VAL A 106 -32.58 -3.31 6.03
C VAL A 106 -33.52 -4.34 6.65
N ALA A 107 -33.20 -4.88 7.83
CA ALA A 107 -34.08 -5.78 8.56
C ALA A 107 -35.39 -5.11 9.00
N ALA A 108 -35.39 -3.79 9.20
CA ALA A 108 -36.59 -2.99 9.47
C ALA A 108 -37.42 -2.66 8.20
N GLY A 109 -36.99 -3.12 7.03
CA GLY A 109 -37.71 -2.97 5.75
C GLY A 109 -37.24 -1.80 4.88
N ALA A 110 -36.14 -1.13 5.23
CA ALA A 110 -35.55 -0.09 4.39
C ALA A 110 -35.02 -0.66 3.08
N ASN A 111 -35.21 0.05 1.97
CA ASN A 111 -34.70 -0.36 0.67
C ASN A 111 -33.16 -0.18 0.60
N PRO A 112 -32.37 -1.26 0.46
CA PRO A 112 -30.92 -1.17 0.46
C PRO A 112 -30.34 -0.28 -0.66
N MET A 113 -30.99 -0.26 -1.82
CA MET A 113 -30.55 0.55 -2.96
C MET A 113 -30.75 2.05 -2.72
N ILE A 114 -31.78 2.43 -1.95
CA ILE A 114 -32.03 3.83 -1.58
C ILE A 114 -31.13 4.22 -0.40
N LEU A 115 -30.93 3.34 0.58
CA LEU A 115 -29.95 3.51 1.67
C LEU A 115 -28.55 3.82 1.12
N LYS A 116 -28.10 3.04 0.12
CA LYS A 116 -26.83 3.26 -0.57
C LYS A 116 -26.68 4.69 -1.11
N LYS A 117 -27.71 5.23 -1.76
CA LYS A 117 -27.69 6.62 -2.26
C LYS A 117 -27.54 7.64 -1.14
N GLY A 118 -28.17 7.39 0.00
CA GLY A 118 -28.03 8.21 1.21
C GLY A 118 -26.60 8.19 1.76
N ILE A 119 -26.04 6.99 1.88
CA ILE A 119 -24.64 6.77 2.30
C ILE A 119 -23.67 7.53 1.39
N GLU A 120 -23.79 7.37 0.07
CA GLU A 120 -22.90 8.02 -0.90
C GLU A 120 -22.96 9.55 -0.81
N LYS A 121 -24.15 10.13 -0.66
CA LYS A 121 -24.32 11.58 -0.49
C LYS A 121 -23.70 12.09 0.81
N ALA A 122 -23.91 11.38 1.92
CA ALA A 122 -23.35 11.74 3.21
C ALA A 122 -21.82 11.65 3.22
N VAL A 123 -21.24 10.58 2.66
CA VAL A 123 -19.78 10.44 2.53
C VAL A 123 -19.20 11.57 1.69
N LYS A 124 -19.85 11.94 0.57
CA LYS A 124 -19.40 13.07 -0.25
C LYS A 124 -19.36 14.36 0.57
N ALA A 125 -20.40 14.65 1.36
CA ALA A 125 -20.44 15.83 2.22
C ALA A 125 -19.35 15.81 3.30
N ALA A 126 -19.11 14.66 3.92
CA ALA A 126 -18.03 14.50 4.89
C ALA A 126 -16.65 14.75 4.27
N VAL A 127 -16.40 14.21 3.07
CA VAL A 127 -15.12 14.38 2.35
C VAL A 127 -14.90 15.84 1.93
N GLU A 128 -15.94 16.54 1.46
CA GLU A 128 -15.81 17.97 1.15
C GLU A 128 -15.56 18.80 2.41
N GLU A 129 -16.21 18.48 3.52
CA GLU A 129 -15.92 19.17 4.79
C GLU A 129 -14.51 18.87 5.32
N LEU A 130 -14.00 17.64 5.15
CA LEU A 130 -12.61 17.30 5.48
C LEU A 130 -11.64 18.21 4.72
N LYS A 131 -11.85 18.41 3.40
CA LYS A 131 -11.04 19.33 2.59
C LYS A 131 -11.11 20.77 3.07
N ASN A 132 -12.26 21.22 3.57
CA ASN A 132 -12.43 22.58 4.08
C ASN A 132 -11.67 22.81 5.39
N ILE A 133 -11.55 21.79 6.23
CA ILE A 133 -10.85 21.87 7.53
C ILE A 133 -9.37 21.46 7.43
N THR A 134 -8.92 21.00 6.27
CA THR A 134 -7.52 20.66 5.99
C THR A 134 -6.59 21.86 6.19
N LYS A 135 -5.53 21.65 6.96
CA LYS A 135 -4.37 22.53 7.01
C LYS A 135 -3.31 22.01 6.02
N LYS A 136 -2.86 22.85 5.09
CA LYS A 136 -1.78 22.49 4.16
C LYS A 136 -0.45 22.35 4.90
N VAL A 137 0.39 21.44 4.41
CA VAL A 137 1.78 21.27 4.85
C VAL A 137 2.67 21.94 3.81
N GLU A 138 3.29 23.05 4.18
CA GLU A 138 4.06 23.87 3.24
C GLU A 138 5.55 23.94 3.58
N THR A 139 5.91 23.76 4.86
CA THR A 139 7.28 23.93 5.34
C THR A 139 7.93 22.61 5.71
N SER A 140 9.26 22.53 5.54
CA SER A 140 10.05 21.36 5.96
C SER A 140 9.94 21.12 7.49
N GLU A 141 9.72 22.17 8.28
CA GLU A 141 9.46 22.05 9.72
C GLU A 141 8.14 21.30 10.00
N GLU A 142 7.08 21.62 9.26
CA GLU A 142 5.80 20.89 9.38
C GLU A 142 5.93 19.45 8.89
N ILE A 143 6.69 19.21 7.81
CA ILE A 143 6.99 17.85 7.32
C ILE A 143 7.73 17.04 8.39
N ALA A 144 8.79 17.61 8.97
CA ALA A 144 9.56 16.99 10.04
C ALA A 144 8.68 16.70 11.26
N GLN A 145 7.78 17.61 11.62
CA GLN A 145 6.86 17.43 12.73
C GLN A 145 5.93 16.24 12.48
N VAL A 146 5.26 16.19 11.32
CA VAL A 146 4.37 15.07 10.94
C VAL A 146 5.12 13.74 11.00
N ALA A 147 6.28 13.69 10.35
CA ALA A 147 7.12 12.49 10.31
C ALA A 147 7.57 12.06 11.72
N SER A 148 7.92 13.01 12.59
CA SER A 148 8.34 12.74 13.98
C SER A 148 7.21 12.15 14.81
N ILE A 149 5.99 12.67 14.64
CA ILE A 149 4.80 12.18 15.33
C ILE A 149 4.48 10.77 14.87
N SER A 150 4.43 10.54 13.55
CA SER A 150 4.13 9.22 12.98
C SER A 150 5.19 8.18 13.36
N ALA A 151 6.47 8.57 13.42
CA ALA A 151 7.56 7.70 13.84
C ALA A 151 7.71 7.56 15.37
N GLY A 152 7.06 8.42 16.16
CA GLY A 152 7.33 8.56 17.59
C GLY A 152 8.79 8.92 17.91
N ASP A 153 9.50 9.55 16.97
CA ASP A 153 10.94 9.80 17.02
C ASP A 153 11.31 11.04 16.18
N GLU A 154 11.85 12.07 16.86
CA GLU A 154 12.27 13.33 16.22
C GLU A 154 13.44 13.18 15.25
N GLU A 155 14.35 12.23 15.49
CA GLU A 155 15.50 12.00 14.62
C GLU A 155 15.02 11.41 13.29
N ILE A 156 14.12 10.43 13.35
CA ILE A 156 13.49 9.86 12.16
C ILE A 156 12.73 10.94 11.38
N GLY A 157 11.95 11.78 12.07
CA GLY A 157 11.19 12.84 11.40
C GLY A 157 12.08 13.85 10.67
N LYS A 158 13.23 14.19 11.27
CA LYS A 158 14.25 15.03 10.62
C LYS A 158 14.84 14.36 9.39
N LEU A 159 15.17 13.07 9.46
CA LEU A 159 15.71 12.33 8.31
C LEU A 159 14.71 12.25 7.15
N ILE A 160 13.42 12.03 7.44
CA ILE A 160 12.36 12.01 6.42
C ILE A 160 12.22 13.40 5.77
N SER A 161 12.20 14.47 6.57
CA SER A 161 12.15 15.83 6.03
C SER A 161 13.37 16.15 5.17
N GLN A 162 14.58 15.79 5.62
CA GLN A 162 15.81 16.00 4.85
C GLN A 162 15.79 15.22 3.54
N ALA A 163 15.30 13.98 3.57
CA ALA A 163 15.13 13.18 2.36
C ALA A 163 14.20 13.89 1.36
N MET A 164 13.04 14.35 1.82
CA MET A 164 12.09 15.10 0.99
C MET A 164 12.65 16.42 0.45
N ASP A 165 13.46 17.14 1.23
CA ASP A 165 14.10 18.37 0.77
C ASP A 165 15.14 18.09 -0.34
N VAL A 166 15.84 16.95 -0.28
CA VAL A 166 16.85 16.59 -1.29
C VAL A 166 16.21 16.10 -2.60
N VAL A 167 15.28 15.16 -2.53
CA VAL A 167 14.67 14.57 -3.75
C VAL A 167 13.44 15.34 -4.24
N GLY A 168 12.94 16.29 -3.46
CA GLY A 168 11.70 17.02 -3.73
C GLY A 168 10.46 16.24 -3.26
N LYS A 169 9.30 16.92 -3.30
CA LYS A 169 8.01 16.37 -2.85
C LYS A 169 7.59 15.10 -3.60
N ASP A 170 7.87 15.06 -4.90
CA ASP A 170 7.59 13.93 -5.79
C ASP A 170 8.80 12.99 -5.94
N GLY A 171 9.84 13.20 -5.13
CA GLY A 171 11.08 12.44 -5.17
C GLY A 171 10.95 11.04 -4.57
N VAL A 172 11.82 10.14 -5.02
CA VAL A 172 11.82 8.76 -4.56
C VAL A 172 12.63 8.64 -3.28
N ILE A 173 11.96 8.20 -2.22
CA ILE A 173 12.55 7.90 -0.92
C ILE A 173 12.28 6.42 -0.64
N THR A 174 13.31 5.68 -0.26
CA THR A 174 13.25 4.27 0.08
C THR A 174 13.95 3.99 1.41
N VAL A 175 13.52 2.94 2.09
CA VAL A 175 14.07 2.53 3.39
C VAL A 175 14.77 1.18 3.21
N GLU A 176 16.04 1.10 3.62
CA GLU A 176 16.86 -0.10 3.51
C GLU A 176 17.44 -0.52 4.87
N GLU A 177 17.86 -1.77 4.98
CA GLU A 177 18.47 -2.31 6.19
C GLU A 177 19.96 -1.97 6.20
N SER A 178 20.43 -1.33 7.28
CA SER A 178 21.84 -1.02 7.45
C SER A 178 22.56 -2.16 8.16
N LYS A 179 23.83 -2.37 7.79
CA LYS A 179 24.75 -3.25 8.54
C LYS A 179 25.39 -2.53 9.73
N THR A 180 25.23 -1.23 9.84
CA THR A 180 25.73 -0.41 10.96
C THR A 180 24.62 -0.21 11.99
N MET A 181 24.98 0.21 13.22
CA MET A 181 23.96 0.51 14.25
C MET A 181 23.22 1.83 14.01
N GLY A 182 23.79 2.75 13.22
CA GLY A 182 23.22 4.08 12.99
C GLY A 182 22.13 4.07 11.92
N THR A 183 21.21 5.03 12.01
CA THR A 183 20.28 5.35 10.92
C THR A 183 20.84 6.52 10.13
N GLU A 184 21.03 6.37 8.82
CA GLU A 184 21.66 7.39 7.98
C GLU A 184 20.88 7.62 6.68
N LEU A 185 20.87 8.87 6.22
CA LEU A 185 20.33 9.25 4.91
C LEU A 185 21.46 9.32 3.89
N THR A 186 21.34 8.54 2.82
CA THR A 186 22.24 8.59 1.67
C THR A 186 21.47 8.87 0.40
N VAL A 187 22.01 9.71 -0.48
CA VAL A 187 21.40 10.01 -1.77
C VAL A 187 22.24 9.31 -2.82
N VAL A 188 21.60 8.44 -3.60
CA VAL A 188 22.27 7.61 -4.61
C VAL A 188 21.64 7.84 -5.97
N GLU A 189 22.39 7.51 -7.02
CA GLU A 189 21.87 7.48 -8.38
C GLU A 189 20.83 6.36 -8.50
N GLY A 190 19.62 6.72 -8.94
CA GLY A 190 18.52 5.77 -9.05
C GLY A 190 17.33 6.40 -9.78
N MET A 191 16.33 5.58 -10.08
CA MET A 191 15.10 6.04 -10.74
C MET A 191 13.90 5.18 -10.36
N GLN A 192 12.71 5.75 -10.49
CA GLN A 192 11.43 5.03 -10.41
C GLN A 192 10.64 5.18 -11.71
N PHE A 193 9.94 4.11 -12.11
CA PHE A 193 8.95 4.16 -13.19
C PHE A 193 7.74 3.26 -12.89
N ASP A 194 6.60 3.63 -13.48
CA ASP A 194 5.28 3.11 -13.13
C ASP A 194 4.96 1.82 -13.91
N ARG A 195 5.83 0.81 -13.74
CA ARG A 195 5.64 -0.56 -14.22
C ARG A 195 6.02 -1.54 -13.12
N GLY A 196 5.06 -2.31 -12.63
CA GLY A 196 5.30 -3.38 -11.66
C GLY A 196 5.61 -4.74 -12.28
N TYR A 197 5.68 -5.76 -11.43
CA TYR A 197 5.94 -7.13 -11.85
C TYR A 197 4.82 -7.68 -12.75
N LEU A 198 5.19 -8.51 -13.72
CA LEU A 198 4.22 -9.16 -14.62
C LEU A 198 3.41 -10.28 -13.96
N SER A 199 3.90 -10.84 -12.86
CA SER A 199 3.23 -11.91 -12.12
C SER A 199 3.49 -11.81 -10.63
N ALA A 200 2.43 -11.90 -9.82
CA ALA A 200 2.53 -11.90 -8.37
C ALA A 200 3.36 -13.07 -7.81
N TYR A 201 3.56 -14.13 -8.60
CA TYR A 201 4.45 -15.23 -8.23
C TYR A 201 5.94 -14.87 -8.32
N MET A 202 6.27 -13.65 -8.78
CA MET A 202 7.63 -13.13 -8.82
C MET A 202 8.00 -12.28 -7.60
N VAL A 203 7.12 -12.10 -6.62
CA VAL A 203 7.45 -11.39 -5.37
C VAL A 203 8.49 -12.19 -4.56
N THR A 204 9.37 -11.48 -3.86
CA THR A 204 10.31 -12.10 -2.90
C THR A 204 9.82 -11.92 -1.47
N ASN A 205 9.03 -10.87 -1.21
CA ASN A 205 8.32 -10.64 0.03
C ASN A 205 6.81 -10.79 -0.20
N THR A 206 6.25 -11.92 0.22
CA THR A 206 4.81 -12.20 0.10
C THR A 206 3.95 -11.41 1.08
N GLU A 207 4.53 -10.90 2.17
CA GLU A 207 3.79 -10.07 3.14
C GLU A 207 3.56 -8.67 2.56
N LYS A 208 4.58 -8.06 1.96
CA LYS A 208 4.47 -6.73 1.32
C LYS A 208 3.99 -6.78 -0.13
N MET A 209 3.95 -7.97 -0.73
CA MET A 209 3.69 -8.14 -2.16
C MET A 209 4.69 -7.34 -3.02
N GLU A 210 5.97 -7.48 -2.69
CA GLU A 210 7.08 -6.76 -3.32
C GLU A 210 8.18 -7.73 -3.72
N ALA A 211 8.84 -7.49 -4.85
CA ALA A 211 10.08 -8.15 -5.20
C ALA A 211 11.26 -7.21 -4.92
N VAL A 212 12.03 -7.55 -3.90
CA VAL A 212 13.31 -6.91 -3.55
C VAL A 212 14.43 -7.83 -4.04
N LEU A 213 15.26 -7.33 -4.97
CA LEU A 213 16.41 -8.04 -5.51
C LEU A 213 17.68 -7.27 -5.17
N GLU A 214 18.59 -7.90 -4.43
CA GLU A 214 19.91 -7.35 -4.11
C GLU A 214 20.92 -7.68 -5.21
N ASN A 215 21.72 -6.68 -5.57
CA ASN A 215 22.74 -6.70 -6.61
C ASN A 215 22.30 -7.43 -7.89
N PRO A 216 21.13 -7.11 -8.50
CA PRO A 216 20.67 -7.82 -9.68
C PRO A 216 21.44 -7.41 -10.94
N TYR A 217 21.46 -8.31 -11.91
CA TYR A 217 21.68 -7.94 -13.32
C TYR A 217 20.35 -7.44 -13.92
N ILE A 218 20.44 -6.52 -14.87
CA ILE A 218 19.29 -5.89 -15.51
C ILE A 218 19.40 -6.08 -17.03
N LEU A 219 18.54 -6.91 -17.58
CA LEU A 219 18.37 -7.07 -19.04
C LEU A 219 17.41 -6.01 -19.54
N ILE A 220 17.85 -5.20 -20.50
CA ILE A 220 17.10 -4.07 -21.05
C ILE A 220 16.90 -4.30 -22.54
N THR A 221 15.66 -4.44 -22.98
CA THR A 221 15.35 -4.68 -24.40
C THR A 221 14.05 -3.97 -24.80
N ASP A 222 13.98 -3.55 -26.06
CA ASP A 222 12.74 -3.06 -26.68
C ASP A 222 11.91 -4.19 -27.31
N LYS A 223 12.41 -5.42 -27.30
CA LYS A 223 11.72 -6.59 -27.84
C LYS A 223 10.67 -7.14 -26.88
N LYS A 224 9.70 -7.83 -27.48
CA LYS A 224 8.74 -8.69 -26.79
C LYS A 224 9.31 -10.11 -26.65
N ILE A 225 9.29 -10.65 -25.43
CA ILE A 225 9.84 -11.98 -25.13
C ILE A 225 8.68 -12.97 -24.97
N THR A 226 8.48 -13.80 -25.99
CA THR A 226 7.45 -14.86 -26.00
C THR A 226 8.06 -16.26 -25.89
N ASN A 227 9.28 -16.42 -26.40
CA ASN A 227 10.02 -17.68 -26.43
C ASN A 227 11.17 -17.65 -25.42
N ILE A 228 11.23 -18.65 -24.53
CA ILE A 228 12.29 -18.75 -23.53
C ILE A 228 13.67 -18.98 -24.16
N GLN A 229 13.73 -19.59 -25.35
CA GLN A 229 14.98 -19.88 -26.07
C GLN A 229 15.77 -18.62 -26.43
N ASP A 230 15.10 -17.47 -26.54
CA ASP A 230 15.77 -16.21 -26.88
C ASP A 230 16.57 -15.65 -25.70
N VAL A 231 16.18 -15.98 -24.47
CA VAL A 231 16.86 -15.53 -23.23
C VAL A 231 17.58 -16.67 -22.49
N LEU A 232 17.41 -17.92 -22.92
CA LEU A 232 18.04 -19.07 -22.27
C LEU A 232 19.56 -18.93 -22.12
N PRO A 233 20.33 -18.46 -23.13
CA PRO A 233 21.78 -18.32 -22.99
C PRO A 233 22.21 -17.35 -21.89
N ILE A 234 21.49 -16.24 -21.72
CA ILE A 234 21.81 -15.26 -20.67
C ILE A 234 21.33 -15.75 -19.29
N LEU A 235 20.21 -16.46 -19.23
CA LEU A 235 19.74 -17.10 -18.00
C LEU A 235 20.75 -18.11 -17.46
N GLU A 236 21.32 -18.95 -18.33
CA GLU A 236 22.35 -19.93 -17.94
C GLU A 236 23.60 -19.25 -17.38
N GLN A 237 24.05 -18.16 -17.99
CA GLN A 237 25.17 -17.35 -17.48
C GLN A 237 24.86 -16.78 -16.09
N ILE A 238 23.66 -16.24 -15.88
CA ILE A 238 23.27 -15.63 -14.60
C ILE A 238 23.15 -16.68 -13.50
N VAL A 239 22.58 -17.84 -13.78
CA VAL A 239 22.50 -18.97 -12.83
C VAL A 239 23.88 -19.34 -12.30
N GLN A 240 24.92 -19.34 -13.15
CA GLN A 240 26.30 -19.63 -12.73
C GLN A 240 26.87 -18.56 -11.77
N THR A 241 26.43 -17.31 -11.89
CA THR A 241 26.85 -16.24 -10.97
C THR A 241 26.13 -16.28 -9.62
N GLY A 242 24.98 -16.96 -9.54
CA GLY A 242 24.11 -16.96 -8.36
C GLY A 242 23.41 -15.62 -8.08
N ARG A 243 23.56 -14.61 -8.96
CA ARG A 243 22.91 -13.30 -8.84
C ARG A 243 21.48 -13.34 -9.38
N SER A 244 20.68 -12.36 -8.96
CA SER A 244 19.31 -12.20 -9.43
C SER A 244 19.25 -11.48 -10.80
N LEU A 245 18.14 -11.64 -11.53
CA LEU A 245 17.89 -10.96 -12.81
C LEU A 245 16.62 -10.13 -12.77
N VAL A 246 16.68 -8.91 -13.30
CA VAL A 246 15.51 -8.10 -13.67
C VAL A 246 15.45 -8.00 -15.19
N ILE A 247 14.30 -8.33 -15.77
CA ILE A 247 14.04 -8.21 -17.21
C ILE A 247 13.12 -7.03 -17.45
N ILE A 248 13.60 -6.02 -18.19
CA ILE A 248 12.83 -4.87 -18.66
C ILE A 248 12.69 -5.03 -20.17
N ALA A 249 11.50 -5.41 -20.61
CA ALA A 249 11.19 -5.72 -22.02
C ALA A 249 9.91 -5.00 -22.47
N GLU A 250 9.63 -4.89 -23.77
CA GLU A 250 8.32 -4.39 -24.22
C GLU A 250 7.17 -5.18 -23.56
N ASP A 251 7.31 -6.50 -23.55
CA ASP A 251 6.46 -7.41 -22.78
C ASP A 251 7.17 -8.75 -22.58
N VAL A 252 6.73 -9.51 -21.58
CA VAL A 252 7.10 -10.92 -21.41
C VAL A 252 5.82 -11.73 -21.24
N GLU A 253 5.53 -12.63 -22.18
CA GLU A 253 4.26 -13.36 -22.18
C GLU A 253 4.43 -14.82 -22.63
N GLY A 254 3.32 -15.56 -22.65
CA GLY A 254 3.27 -16.91 -23.18
C GLY A 254 4.17 -17.88 -22.42
N GLU A 255 4.88 -18.72 -23.18
CA GLU A 255 5.75 -19.77 -22.65
C GLU A 255 6.92 -19.20 -21.84
N ALA A 256 7.49 -18.07 -22.28
CA ALA A 256 8.59 -17.42 -21.57
C ALA A 256 8.19 -17.02 -20.15
N LEU A 257 7.06 -16.31 -19.98
CA LEU A 257 6.58 -15.89 -18.66
C LEU A 257 6.28 -17.08 -17.76
N ALA A 258 5.57 -18.09 -18.28
CA ALA A 258 5.25 -19.30 -17.52
C ALA A 258 6.51 -20.02 -17.03
N THR A 259 7.54 -20.11 -17.88
CA THR A 259 8.81 -20.77 -17.56
C THR A 259 9.59 -20.01 -16.50
N LEU A 260 9.64 -18.67 -16.59
CA LEU A 260 10.29 -17.82 -15.58
C LEU A 260 9.60 -17.97 -14.22
N VAL A 261 8.26 -17.96 -14.19
CA VAL A 261 7.48 -18.13 -12.95
C VAL A 261 7.74 -19.49 -12.31
N VAL A 262 7.67 -20.58 -13.08
CA VAL A 262 7.87 -21.94 -12.54
C VAL A 262 9.29 -22.11 -12.00
N ASN A 263 10.31 -21.59 -12.68
CA ASN A 263 11.69 -21.68 -12.19
C ASN A 263 11.93 -20.85 -10.94
N LYS A 264 11.32 -19.66 -10.84
CA LYS A 264 11.37 -18.86 -9.63
C LYS A 264 10.71 -19.57 -8.45
N LEU A 265 9.52 -20.15 -8.64
CA LEU A 265 8.81 -20.91 -7.60
C LEU A 265 9.59 -22.15 -7.14
N ARG A 266 10.37 -22.75 -8.03
CA ARG A 266 11.27 -23.88 -7.69
C ARG A 266 12.58 -23.44 -7.01
N GLY A 267 12.84 -22.14 -6.94
CA GLY A 267 14.10 -21.59 -6.41
C GLY A 267 15.31 -21.82 -7.33
N THR A 268 15.10 -22.16 -8.61
CA THR A 268 16.21 -22.43 -9.55
C THR A 268 17.05 -21.17 -9.78
N PHE A 269 16.39 -20.01 -9.93
CA PHE A 269 17.02 -18.69 -9.95
C PHE A 269 16.00 -17.59 -9.67
N ASN A 270 16.47 -16.46 -9.16
CA ASN A 270 15.62 -15.33 -8.80
C ASN A 270 15.52 -14.33 -9.95
N CYS A 271 14.39 -14.34 -10.67
CA CYS A 271 14.12 -13.43 -11.78
C CYS A 271 12.80 -12.68 -11.61
N VAL A 272 12.75 -11.42 -12.02
CA VAL A 272 11.52 -10.62 -12.09
C VAL A 272 11.45 -9.93 -13.44
N ALA A 273 10.30 -10.02 -14.10
CA ALA A 273 10.06 -9.36 -15.38
C ALA A 273 9.06 -8.21 -15.19
N VAL A 274 9.38 -7.08 -15.80
CA VAL A 274 8.57 -5.85 -15.82
C VAL A 274 8.46 -5.34 -17.25
N LYS A 275 7.36 -4.66 -17.57
CA LYS A 275 7.23 -4.00 -18.88
C LYS A 275 8.10 -2.75 -18.92
N ALA A 276 8.58 -2.41 -20.11
CA ALA A 276 9.27 -1.16 -20.36
C ALA A 276 8.33 0.03 -20.11
N PRO A 277 8.83 1.12 -19.52
CA PRO A 277 8.05 2.34 -19.37
C PRO A 277 7.88 3.06 -20.72
N GLY A 278 6.77 3.78 -20.87
CA GLY A 278 6.46 4.52 -22.09
C GLY A 278 6.00 3.65 -23.27
N PHE A 279 5.79 4.31 -24.42
CA PHE A 279 5.29 3.73 -25.67
C PHE A 279 6.00 4.37 -26.86
N GLY A 280 6.12 3.63 -27.98
CA GLY A 280 6.77 4.13 -29.21
C GLY A 280 8.21 4.61 -28.97
N ASP A 281 8.58 5.72 -29.61
CA ASP A 281 9.94 6.30 -29.49
C ASP A 281 10.30 6.70 -28.06
N ARG A 282 9.30 7.11 -27.26
CA ARG A 282 9.53 7.42 -25.84
C ARG A 282 10.01 6.22 -25.06
N ARG A 283 9.53 5.00 -25.38
CA ARG A 283 10.00 3.77 -24.75
C ARG A 283 11.48 3.56 -25.02
N LYS A 284 11.91 3.70 -26.28
CA LYS A 284 13.32 3.55 -26.68
C LYS A 284 14.20 4.52 -25.91
N GLU A 285 13.78 5.77 -25.84
CA GLU A 285 14.50 6.82 -25.12
C GLU A 285 14.56 6.57 -23.60
N MET A 286 13.48 6.07 -22.98
CA MET A 286 13.47 5.71 -21.56
C MET A 286 14.29 4.43 -21.26
N LEU A 287 14.28 3.44 -22.14
CA LEU A 287 15.13 2.25 -22.03
C LEU A 287 16.61 2.64 -22.10
N ARG A 288 16.95 3.61 -22.96
CA ARG A 288 18.29 4.18 -23.03
C ARG A 288 18.68 4.91 -21.74
N ASP A 289 17.74 5.64 -21.12
CA ASP A 289 17.97 6.29 -19.83
C ASP A 289 18.27 5.26 -18.74
N ILE A 290 17.50 4.16 -18.68
CA ILE A 290 17.72 3.05 -17.73
C ILE A 290 19.08 2.38 -17.99
N ALA A 291 19.44 2.16 -19.26
CA ALA A 291 20.72 1.56 -19.64
C ALA A 291 21.89 2.43 -19.17
N ILE A 292 21.84 3.74 -19.41
CA ILE A 292 22.87 4.69 -18.96
C ILE A 292 22.95 4.72 -17.42
N LEU A 293 21.81 4.78 -16.72
CA LEU A 293 21.77 4.78 -15.26
C LEU A 293 22.39 3.51 -14.65
N THR A 294 22.20 2.36 -15.30
CA THR A 294 22.61 1.05 -14.77
C THR A 294 23.95 0.57 -15.36
N GLY A 295 24.53 1.30 -16.30
CA GLY A 295 25.75 0.91 -17.02
C GLY A 295 25.54 -0.27 -17.98
N GLY A 296 24.31 -0.53 -18.40
CA GLY A 296 23.94 -1.59 -19.34
C GLY A 296 23.80 -1.10 -20.78
N GLN A 297 23.43 -2.02 -21.68
CA GLN A 297 23.10 -1.73 -23.08
C GLN A 297 21.67 -2.15 -23.40
N VAL A 298 20.99 -1.38 -24.24
CA VAL A 298 19.66 -1.76 -24.75
C VAL A 298 19.85 -2.78 -25.87
N ILE A 299 19.40 -4.01 -25.64
CA ILE A 299 19.41 -5.07 -26.66
C ILE A 299 18.26 -4.83 -27.63
N SER A 300 18.57 -4.34 -28.84
CA SER A 300 17.61 -4.01 -29.88
C SER A 300 18.13 -4.46 -31.26
N GLU A 301 17.23 -4.94 -32.10
CA GLU A 301 17.51 -5.27 -33.50
C GLU A 301 17.96 -4.05 -34.30
N GLU A 302 17.46 -2.85 -33.97
CA GLU A 302 17.85 -1.60 -34.64
C GLU A 302 19.32 -1.24 -34.39
N LEU A 303 19.87 -1.70 -33.26
CA LEU A 303 21.28 -1.54 -32.90
C LEU A 303 22.15 -2.73 -33.35
N GLY A 304 21.55 -3.70 -34.05
CA GLY A 304 22.23 -4.92 -34.51
C GLY A 304 22.54 -5.93 -33.40
N LEU A 305 21.83 -5.86 -32.26
CA LEU A 305 22.02 -6.76 -31.12
C LEU A 305 20.89 -7.81 -31.05
N ASP A 306 21.27 -9.06 -30.77
CA ASP A 306 20.32 -10.16 -30.55
C ASP A 306 20.32 -10.63 -29.09
N LEU A 307 19.14 -11.01 -28.58
CA LEU A 307 18.95 -11.52 -27.23
C LEU A 307 19.77 -12.81 -27.00
N LYS A 308 19.91 -13.64 -28.03
CA LYS A 308 20.68 -14.90 -27.95
C LYS A 308 22.18 -14.69 -27.82
N GLU A 309 22.69 -13.57 -28.31
CA GLU A 309 24.10 -13.21 -28.29
C GLU A 309 24.45 -12.29 -27.12
N THR A 310 23.48 -12.02 -26.23
CA THR A 310 23.68 -11.15 -25.08
C THR A 310 24.68 -11.77 -24.08
N THR A 311 25.61 -10.95 -23.61
CA THR A 311 26.61 -11.33 -22.60
C THR A 311 26.37 -10.58 -21.29
N LEU A 312 26.99 -11.04 -20.19
CA LEU A 312 26.88 -10.38 -18.88
C LEU A 312 27.37 -8.92 -18.88
N GLU A 313 28.31 -8.57 -19.75
CA GLU A 313 28.86 -7.21 -19.87
C GLU A 313 27.85 -6.22 -20.47
N MET A 314 26.86 -6.71 -21.21
CA MET A 314 25.79 -5.89 -21.79
C MET A 314 24.66 -5.61 -20.79
N LEU A 315 24.62 -6.33 -19.66
CA LEU A 315 23.57 -6.17 -18.65
C LEU A 315 23.87 -4.98 -17.74
N GLY A 316 22.82 -4.25 -17.38
CA GLY A 316 22.89 -3.23 -16.33
C GLY A 316 23.11 -3.86 -14.95
N ASN A 317 23.61 -3.06 -14.01
CA ASN A 317 23.77 -3.42 -12.61
C ASN A 317 23.17 -2.33 -11.72
N ALA A 318 22.65 -2.74 -10.57
CA ALA A 318 22.18 -1.85 -9.51
C ALA A 318 22.45 -2.47 -8.13
N GLY A 319 22.49 -1.66 -7.08
CA GLY A 319 22.61 -2.14 -5.70
C GLY A 319 21.35 -2.89 -5.27
N THR A 320 20.18 -2.30 -5.49
CA THR A 320 18.88 -2.92 -5.19
C THR A 320 17.87 -2.56 -6.26
N VAL A 321 17.00 -3.51 -6.63
CA VAL A 321 15.79 -3.22 -7.41
C VAL A 321 14.56 -3.68 -6.64
N LYS A 322 13.63 -2.75 -6.43
CA LYS A 322 12.37 -2.96 -5.71
C LYS A 322 11.21 -2.86 -6.69
N ILE A 323 10.36 -3.87 -6.74
CA ILE A 323 9.28 -3.97 -7.73
C ILE A 323 8.00 -4.34 -7.00
N ASP A 324 7.03 -3.43 -7.00
CA ASP A 324 5.67 -3.70 -6.51
C ASP A 324 4.72 -3.99 -7.70
N LYS A 325 3.41 -3.98 -7.45
CA LYS A 325 2.39 -4.24 -8.47
C LYS A 325 2.33 -3.17 -9.56
N GLU A 326 2.67 -1.94 -9.23
CA GLU A 326 2.51 -0.75 -10.06
C GLU A 326 3.84 -0.09 -10.44
N ASN A 327 4.88 -0.20 -9.62
CA ASN A 327 6.14 0.53 -9.75
C ASN A 327 7.38 -0.37 -9.71
N THR A 328 8.44 0.13 -10.33
CA THR A 328 9.81 -0.39 -10.20
C THR A 328 10.73 0.76 -9.79
N VAL A 329 11.53 0.53 -8.75
CA VAL A 329 12.55 1.45 -8.23
C VAL A 329 13.92 0.79 -8.37
N ILE A 330 14.83 1.46 -9.07
CA ILE A 330 16.23 1.09 -9.21
C ILE A 330 17.05 1.98 -8.28
N VAL A 331 17.79 1.37 -7.35
CA VAL A 331 18.59 2.04 -6.33
C VAL A 331 20.07 1.75 -6.57
N ASN A 332 20.89 2.80 -6.57
CA ASN A 332 22.34 2.72 -6.74
C ASN A 332 22.73 2.05 -8.07
N GLY A 333 22.32 2.65 -9.19
CA GLY A 333 22.66 2.20 -10.53
C GLY A 333 24.16 2.31 -10.81
N ALA A 334 24.74 1.31 -11.48
CA ALA A 334 26.19 1.24 -11.72
C ALA A 334 26.69 2.09 -12.91
N GLY A 335 25.84 2.96 -13.46
CA GLY A 335 26.17 3.86 -14.56
C GLY A 335 27.20 4.92 -14.18
N SER A 336 27.96 5.39 -15.16
CA SER A 336 28.94 6.45 -14.90
C SER A 336 28.23 7.81 -14.71
N LYS A 337 28.67 8.58 -13.71
CA LYS A 337 28.11 9.93 -13.45
C LYS A 337 28.27 10.85 -14.66
N GLU A 338 29.36 10.69 -15.41
CA GLU A 338 29.65 11.47 -16.62
C GLU A 338 28.63 11.21 -17.72
N GLU A 339 28.30 9.94 -18.01
CA GLU A 339 27.29 9.58 -19.01
C GLU A 339 25.88 10.00 -18.58
N ILE A 340 25.56 9.90 -17.30
CA ILE A 340 24.27 10.37 -16.74
C ILE A 340 24.16 11.88 -16.91
N GLU A 341 25.21 12.65 -16.60
CA GLU A 341 25.22 14.10 -16.79
C GLU A 341 25.15 14.51 -18.25
N GLU A 342 25.85 13.80 -19.14
CA GLU A 342 25.79 14.04 -20.58
C GLU A 342 24.38 13.79 -21.10
N ARG A 343 23.76 12.68 -20.68
CA ARG A 343 22.39 12.34 -21.03
C ARG A 343 21.40 13.39 -20.52
N ALA A 344 21.58 13.86 -19.29
CA ALA A 344 20.77 14.94 -18.73
C ALA A 344 20.90 16.24 -19.53
N LYS A 345 22.11 16.58 -20.00
CA LYS A 345 22.34 17.75 -20.88
C LYS A 345 21.61 17.60 -22.21
N GLN A 346 21.64 16.40 -22.82
CA GLN A 346 20.90 16.13 -24.06
C GLN A 346 19.39 16.34 -23.87
N ILE A 347 18.82 15.82 -22.77
CA ILE A 347 17.38 15.98 -22.48
C ILE A 347 17.02 17.45 -22.24
N ARG A 348 17.88 18.22 -21.55
CA ARG A 348 17.69 19.68 -21.37
C ARG A 348 17.71 20.44 -22.70
N ALA A 349 18.65 20.13 -23.60
CA ALA A 349 18.69 20.75 -24.91
C ALA A 349 17.43 20.45 -25.72
N GLN A 350 16.97 19.18 -25.72
CA GLN A 350 15.72 18.79 -26.37
C GLN A 350 14.49 19.50 -25.78
N HIS A 351 14.48 19.72 -24.47
CA HIS A 351 13.42 20.45 -23.79
C HIS A 351 13.34 21.91 -24.27
N ASP A 352 14.49 22.58 -24.35
CA ASP A 352 14.55 23.99 -24.72
C ASP A 352 14.22 24.23 -26.21
N GLU A 353 14.61 23.28 -27.07
CA GLU A 353 14.30 23.30 -28.51
C GLU A 353 12.85 22.92 -28.82
N SER A 354 12.19 22.14 -27.96
CA SER A 354 10.82 21.71 -28.18
C SER A 354 9.85 22.88 -28.15
N THR A 355 8.94 22.94 -29.12
CA THR A 355 7.83 23.93 -29.17
C THR A 355 6.53 23.40 -28.58
N SER A 356 6.49 22.13 -28.18
CA SER A 356 5.32 21.43 -27.66
C SER A 356 5.37 21.40 -26.15
N GLU A 357 4.36 21.99 -25.49
CA GLU A 357 4.26 22.00 -24.02
C GLU A 357 4.18 20.58 -23.44
N PHE A 358 3.46 19.70 -24.14
CA PHE A 358 3.39 18.27 -23.78
C PHE A 358 4.77 17.61 -23.79
N ASP A 359 5.57 17.83 -24.85
CA ASP A 359 6.90 17.22 -24.95
C ASP A 359 7.86 17.80 -23.91
N ARG A 360 7.77 19.10 -23.63
CA ARG A 360 8.54 19.74 -22.55
C ARG A 360 8.23 19.10 -21.19
N GLU A 361 6.96 18.96 -20.85
CA GLU A 361 6.54 18.30 -19.61
C GLU A 361 7.14 16.88 -19.52
N LYS A 362 7.07 16.10 -20.61
CA LYS A 362 7.58 14.72 -20.63
C LYS A 362 9.10 14.61 -20.64
N LEU A 363 9.80 15.57 -21.22
CA LEU A 363 11.26 15.66 -21.12
C LEU A 363 11.69 16.06 -19.71
N MET A 364 10.98 16.99 -19.05
CA MET A 364 11.21 17.31 -17.65
C MET A 364 10.96 16.12 -16.73
N GLU A 365 9.89 15.35 -16.96
CA GLU A 365 9.60 14.13 -16.19
C GLU A 365 10.75 13.11 -16.29
N ARG A 366 11.27 12.89 -17.51
CA ARG A 366 12.42 12.00 -17.74
C ARG A 366 13.69 12.54 -17.09
N LEU A 367 13.97 13.82 -17.24
CA LEU A 367 15.12 14.47 -16.64
C LEU A 367 15.09 14.33 -15.11
N ALA A 368 13.94 14.61 -14.48
CA ALA A 368 13.75 14.47 -13.05
C ALA A 368 13.99 13.03 -12.57
N LYS A 369 13.47 12.03 -13.30
CA LYS A 369 13.71 10.61 -12.99
C LYS A 369 15.18 10.20 -13.13
N LEU A 370 15.93 10.82 -14.04
CA LEU A 370 17.34 10.51 -14.26
C LEU A 370 18.28 11.24 -13.30
N THR A 371 17.99 12.50 -12.95
CA THR A 371 18.88 13.35 -12.13
C THR A 371 18.42 13.55 -10.69
N GLY A 372 17.15 13.25 -10.38
CA GLY A 372 16.58 13.44 -9.04
C GLY A 372 17.16 12.50 -7.99
N GLY A 373 17.75 11.38 -8.43
CA GLY A 373 18.31 10.37 -7.55
C GLY A 373 17.25 9.68 -6.70
N VAL A 374 17.72 8.85 -5.78
CA VAL A 374 16.90 8.16 -4.78
C VAL A 374 17.50 8.45 -3.41
N ALA A 375 16.68 8.98 -2.51
CA ALA A 375 17.03 9.09 -1.10
C ALA A 375 16.82 7.73 -0.42
N VAL A 376 17.86 7.19 0.18
CA VAL A 376 17.85 5.92 0.91
C VAL A 376 18.06 6.21 2.38
N ILE A 377 17.08 5.86 3.21
CA ILE A 377 17.21 5.86 4.67
C ILE A 377 17.67 4.46 5.08
N ASN A 378 18.95 4.33 5.43
CA ASN A 378 19.54 3.07 5.89
C ASN A 378 19.28 2.94 7.40
N VAL A 379 18.54 1.90 7.79
CA VAL A 379 18.09 1.71 9.17
C VAL A 379 18.97 0.70 9.89
N GLY A 380 19.76 1.18 10.83
CA GLY A 380 20.53 0.36 11.76
C GLY A 380 19.85 0.18 13.11
N ALA A 381 20.10 -0.96 13.76
CA ALA A 381 19.73 -1.23 15.14
C ALA A 381 20.66 -2.26 15.80
N ALA A 382 20.51 -2.49 17.12
CA ALA A 382 21.35 -3.45 17.86
C ALA A 382 20.96 -4.91 17.59
N THR A 383 19.71 -5.16 17.23
CA THR A 383 19.18 -6.49 16.91
C THR A 383 18.38 -6.46 15.60
N GLU A 384 18.32 -7.60 14.91
CA GLU A 384 17.55 -7.73 13.68
C GLU A 384 16.05 -7.46 13.90
N THR A 385 15.50 -7.87 15.05
CA THR A 385 14.10 -7.64 15.41
C THR A 385 13.80 -6.15 15.56
N GLU A 386 14.66 -5.43 16.27
CA GLU A 386 14.54 -3.97 16.44
C GLU A 386 14.72 -3.24 15.11
N MET A 387 15.67 -3.68 14.27
CA MET A 387 15.89 -3.11 12.94
C MET A 387 14.65 -3.23 12.06
N LYS A 388 14.02 -4.41 12.03
CA LYS A 388 12.80 -4.64 11.24
C LYS A 388 11.63 -3.79 11.75
N GLU A 389 11.46 -3.68 13.06
CA GLU A 389 10.43 -2.83 13.66
C GLU A 389 10.67 -1.35 13.33
N LYS A 390 11.90 -0.85 13.53
CA LYS A 390 12.29 0.53 13.22
C LYS A 390 12.11 0.85 11.74
N LYS A 391 12.48 -0.09 10.84
CA LYS A 391 12.29 0.04 9.40
C LYS A 391 10.81 0.21 9.03
N LEU A 392 9.94 -0.68 9.53
CA LEU A 392 8.50 -0.59 9.31
C LEU A 392 7.95 0.75 9.78
N ARG A 393 8.36 1.19 10.97
CA ARG A 393 7.94 2.47 11.52
C ARG A 393 8.36 3.67 10.65
N ILE A 394 9.57 3.64 10.09
CA ILE A 394 10.07 4.69 9.18
C ILE A 394 9.28 4.66 7.86
N GLU A 395 8.96 3.48 7.33
CA GLU A 395 8.15 3.34 6.11
C GLU A 395 6.73 3.90 6.33
N ASP A 396 6.10 3.58 7.46
CA ASP A 396 4.77 4.10 7.82
C ASP A 396 4.80 5.63 7.98
N ALA A 397 5.81 6.16 8.67
CA ALA A 397 6.00 7.60 8.81
C ALA A 397 6.24 8.29 7.47
N LEU A 398 7.01 7.67 6.57
CA LEU A 398 7.24 8.19 5.21
C LEU A 398 5.93 8.25 4.41
N ASN A 399 5.11 7.19 4.48
CA ASN A 399 3.82 7.14 3.80
C ASN A 399 2.84 8.19 4.33
N ALA A 400 2.72 8.31 5.65
CA ALA A 400 1.89 9.33 6.30
C ALA A 400 2.34 10.75 5.92
N THR A 401 3.65 10.99 5.89
CA THR A 401 4.23 12.29 5.52
C THR A 401 3.97 12.61 4.05
N ARG A 402 4.11 11.65 3.13
CA ARG A 402 3.74 11.84 1.71
C ARG A 402 2.27 12.20 1.55
N ALA A 403 1.39 11.44 2.21
CA ALA A 403 -0.04 11.71 2.21
C ALA A 403 -0.39 13.11 2.75
N ALA A 404 0.34 13.57 3.77
CA ALA A 404 0.19 14.90 4.35
C ALA A 404 0.70 16.02 3.43
N VAL A 405 1.78 15.79 2.69
CA VAL A 405 2.29 16.75 1.70
C VAL A 405 1.33 16.89 0.52
N GLU A 406 0.70 15.80 0.08
CA GLU A 406 -0.25 15.81 -1.03
C GLU A 406 -1.57 16.53 -0.69
N GLU A 407 -2.18 16.22 0.45
CA GLU A 407 -3.54 16.66 0.78
C GLU A 407 -3.68 17.35 2.13
N GLY A 408 -2.57 17.71 2.77
CA GLY A 408 -2.56 18.37 4.07
C GLY A 408 -2.98 17.46 5.23
N LEU A 409 -3.22 18.10 6.37
CA LEU A 409 -3.48 17.49 7.66
C LEU A 409 -4.83 17.92 8.21
N VAL A 410 -5.42 17.06 9.04
CA VAL A 410 -6.59 17.36 9.84
C VAL A 410 -6.34 16.96 11.31
N SER A 411 -7.22 17.39 12.21
CA SER A 411 -7.17 17.00 13.62
C SER A 411 -7.30 15.49 13.77
N GLY A 412 -6.29 14.84 14.34
CA GLY A 412 -6.22 13.39 14.45
C GLY A 412 -7.15 12.81 15.53
N GLY A 413 -6.95 11.53 15.86
CA GLY A 413 -7.69 10.87 16.94
C GLY A 413 -9.20 10.74 16.68
N GLY A 414 -9.61 10.74 15.41
CA GLY A 414 -11.02 10.68 15.00
C GLY A 414 -11.78 12.01 15.09
N VAL A 415 -11.13 13.10 15.51
CA VAL A 415 -11.77 14.42 15.67
C VAL A 415 -12.16 15.03 14.33
N ALA A 416 -11.35 14.83 13.28
CA ALA A 416 -11.69 15.28 11.93
C ALA A 416 -13.02 14.70 11.43
N LEU A 417 -13.22 13.38 11.59
CA LEU A 417 -14.48 12.72 11.20
C LEU A 417 -15.65 13.23 12.03
N LEU A 418 -15.47 13.40 13.34
CA LEU A 418 -16.48 13.96 14.22
C LEU A 418 -16.90 15.38 13.82
N SER A 419 -15.93 16.20 13.41
CA SER A 419 -16.17 17.59 12.98
C SER A 419 -17.02 17.67 11.70
N THR A 420 -17.05 16.61 10.89
CA THR A 420 -17.84 16.55 9.64
C THR A 420 -19.31 16.22 9.87
N ILE A 421 -19.70 15.79 11.08
CA ILE A 421 -21.08 15.41 11.43
C ILE A 421 -22.07 16.53 11.09
N GLY A 422 -21.73 17.79 11.36
CA GLY A 422 -22.59 18.92 11.05
C GLY A 422 -22.90 19.07 9.55
N ALA A 423 -21.92 18.78 8.68
CA ALA A 423 -22.12 18.81 7.23
C ALA A 423 -22.99 17.63 6.76
N VAL A 424 -22.77 16.45 7.33
CA VAL A 424 -23.57 15.24 7.04
C VAL A 424 -25.02 15.40 7.51
N SER A 425 -25.23 15.97 8.70
CA SER A 425 -26.55 16.17 9.29
C SER A 425 -27.41 17.09 8.42
N LYS A 426 -26.84 18.18 7.89
CA LYS A 426 -27.52 19.05 6.90
C LYS A 426 -27.98 18.28 5.66
N VAL A 427 -27.12 17.42 5.11
CA VAL A 427 -27.50 16.58 3.97
C VAL A 427 -28.59 15.57 4.36
N ALA A 428 -28.54 15.00 5.56
CA ALA A 428 -29.59 14.12 6.05
C ALA A 428 -30.94 14.84 6.21
N GLU A 429 -30.94 16.11 6.57
CA GLU A 429 -32.16 16.93 6.66
C GLU A 429 -32.81 17.19 5.31
N GLU A 430 -32.01 17.34 4.24
CA GLU A 430 -32.47 17.54 2.86
C GLU A 430 -32.96 16.27 2.15
N LEU A 431 -32.72 15.10 2.74
CA LEU A 431 -33.13 13.81 2.19
C LEU A 431 -34.41 13.31 2.85
N ASP A 432 -35.13 12.45 2.11
CA ASP A 432 -36.36 11.81 2.56
C ASP A 432 -36.23 10.27 2.59
N GLY A 433 -37.09 9.64 3.39
CA GLY A 433 -37.23 8.18 3.47
C GLY A 433 -35.91 7.45 3.74
N ASP A 434 -35.68 6.34 3.04
CA ASP A 434 -34.49 5.52 3.23
C ASP A 434 -33.19 6.22 2.84
N ALA A 435 -33.23 7.25 1.99
CA ALA A 435 -32.04 8.02 1.68
C ALA A 435 -31.58 8.84 2.89
N LYS A 436 -32.53 9.40 3.67
CA LYS A 436 -32.25 10.05 4.95
C LYS A 436 -31.66 9.06 5.95
N THR A 437 -32.24 7.86 6.03
CA THR A 437 -31.74 6.79 6.89
C THR A 437 -30.30 6.42 6.53
N GLY A 438 -29.99 6.32 5.22
CA GLY A 438 -28.63 6.10 4.71
C GLY A 438 -27.64 7.17 5.18
N ALA A 439 -28.02 8.44 5.11
CA ALA A 439 -27.18 9.54 5.58
C ALA A 439 -26.97 9.50 7.12
N LYS A 440 -28.01 9.19 7.89
CA LYS A 440 -27.92 9.04 9.36
C LYS A 440 -27.03 7.88 9.81
N ILE A 441 -26.93 6.81 9.02
CA ILE A 441 -25.99 5.71 9.28
C ILE A 441 -24.56 6.26 9.28
N ILE A 442 -24.21 7.09 8.29
CA ILE A 442 -22.89 7.72 8.21
C ILE A 442 -22.71 8.71 9.36
N GLU A 443 -23.68 9.58 9.62
CA GLU A 443 -23.66 10.52 10.75
C GLU A 443 -23.27 9.84 12.07
N LYS A 444 -23.88 8.69 12.37
CA LYS A 444 -23.58 7.90 13.57
C LYS A 444 -22.22 7.21 13.53
N SER A 445 -21.83 6.70 12.35
CA SER A 445 -20.59 5.94 12.17
C SER A 445 -19.33 6.82 12.32
N LEU A 446 -19.44 8.13 12.05
CA LEU A 446 -18.32 9.08 12.17
C LEU A 446 -17.80 9.24 13.61
N GLU A 447 -18.57 8.85 14.62
CA GLU A 447 -18.16 8.90 16.03
C GLU A 447 -17.28 7.71 16.45
N GLU A 448 -17.33 6.60 15.70
CA GLU A 448 -16.77 5.33 16.11
C GLU A 448 -15.24 5.34 16.28
N PRO A 449 -14.45 6.00 15.42
CA PRO A 449 -12.99 6.02 15.59
C PRO A 449 -12.56 6.63 16.92
N LEU A 450 -13.07 7.81 17.27
CA LEU A 450 -12.80 8.46 18.56
C LEU A 450 -13.30 7.60 19.72
N ARG A 451 -14.49 6.99 19.59
CA ARG A 451 -15.06 6.12 20.62
C ARG A 451 -14.18 4.89 20.85
N GLN A 452 -13.70 4.25 19.79
CA GLN A 452 -12.86 3.05 19.89
C GLN A 452 -11.48 3.37 20.46
N ILE A 453 -10.89 4.51 20.11
CA ILE A 453 -9.63 4.99 20.71
C ILE A 453 -9.81 5.16 22.23
N ALA A 454 -10.91 5.79 22.67
CA ALA A 454 -11.21 5.92 24.09
C ALA A 454 -11.45 4.57 24.80
N ILE A 455 -12.15 3.63 24.15
CA ILE A 455 -12.37 2.28 24.68
C ILE A 455 -11.03 1.54 24.86
N ASN A 456 -10.14 1.63 23.88
CA ASN A 456 -8.81 1.01 23.96
C ASN A 456 -7.96 1.64 25.07
N ALA A 457 -8.16 2.94 25.35
CA ALA A 457 -7.59 3.62 26.51
C ALA A 457 -8.22 3.22 27.86
N GLY A 458 -9.27 2.38 27.87
CA GLY A 458 -9.96 1.95 29.09
C GLY A 458 -10.98 2.97 29.63
N LEU A 459 -11.42 3.90 28.78
CA LEU A 459 -12.30 5.01 29.15
C LEU A 459 -13.69 4.87 28.53
N GLU A 460 -14.66 5.63 29.05
CA GLU A 460 -16.03 5.65 28.56
C GLU A 460 -16.15 6.47 27.26
N GLY A 461 -16.07 5.79 26.11
CA GLY A 461 -15.99 6.44 24.80
C GLY A 461 -17.15 7.39 24.48
N SER A 462 -18.38 7.05 24.91
CA SER A 462 -19.56 7.90 24.69
C SER A 462 -19.45 9.26 25.38
N VAL A 463 -18.85 9.32 26.57
CA VAL A 463 -18.65 10.56 27.33
C VAL A 463 -17.62 11.45 26.63
N ILE A 464 -16.54 10.86 26.12
CA ILE A 464 -15.48 11.59 25.42
C ILE A 464 -15.99 12.14 24.10
N VAL A 465 -16.70 11.33 23.32
CA VAL A 465 -17.35 11.76 22.07
C VAL A 465 -18.28 12.93 22.32
N GLU A 466 -19.22 12.79 23.27
CA GLU A 466 -20.21 13.84 23.55
C GLU A 466 -19.54 15.14 24.01
N LYS A 467 -18.50 15.06 24.84
CA LYS A 467 -17.77 16.25 25.27
C LYS A 467 -17.09 16.95 24.09
N ILE A 468 -16.45 16.22 23.18
CA ILE A 468 -15.78 16.82 22.02
C ILE A 468 -16.80 17.40 21.04
N LYS A 469 -17.94 16.74 20.81
CA LYS A 469 -19.02 17.27 19.95
C LYS A 469 -19.53 18.63 20.43
N ASN A 470 -19.52 18.87 21.73
CA ASN A 470 -19.96 20.12 22.36
C ASN A 470 -18.81 21.11 22.65
N SER A 471 -17.61 20.86 22.13
CA SER A 471 -16.43 21.70 22.34
C SER A 471 -16.09 22.54 21.11
N ASP A 472 -15.15 23.47 21.28
CA ASP A 472 -14.62 24.28 20.18
C ASP A 472 -13.92 23.42 19.12
N LYS A 473 -13.93 23.90 17.87
CA LYS A 473 -13.26 23.24 16.75
C LYS A 473 -11.78 23.04 17.04
N GLY A 474 -11.27 21.85 16.73
CA GLY A 474 -9.87 21.49 16.93
C GLY A 474 -9.53 20.99 18.34
N LEU A 475 -10.44 21.14 19.32
CA LEU A 475 -10.29 20.45 20.61
C LEU A 475 -10.56 18.96 20.40
N GLY A 476 -9.70 18.11 20.94
CA GLY A 476 -9.86 16.67 20.94
C GLY A 476 -9.39 16.03 22.24
N PHE A 477 -9.13 14.73 22.19
CA PHE A 477 -8.70 13.95 23.34
C PHE A 477 -7.39 13.24 23.02
N ASP A 478 -6.32 13.67 23.67
CA ASP A 478 -5.06 12.94 23.71
C ASP A 478 -5.26 11.69 24.57
N ALA A 479 -5.44 10.55 23.90
CA ALA A 479 -5.68 9.27 24.58
C ALA A 479 -4.44 8.70 25.27
N LEU A 480 -3.23 9.15 24.91
CA LEU A 480 -2.00 8.72 25.56
C LEU A 480 -1.88 9.36 26.94
N ASN A 481 -2.07 10.67 27.01
CA ASN A 481 -1.94 11.47 28.24
C ASN A 481 -3.26 11.75 28.96
N GLU A 482 -4.39 11.31 28.39
CA GLU A 482 -5.76 11.47 28.90
C GLU A 482 -6.16 12.93 29.13
N LYS A 483 -5.84 13.81 28.17
CA LYS A 483 -6.10 15.26 28.26
C LYS A 483 -6.89 15.77 27.05
N TYR A 484 -7.71 16.80 27.30
CA TYR A 484 -8.33 17.55 26.22
C TYR A 484 -7.37 18.63 25.74
N VAL A 485 -7.01 18.58 24.47
CA VAL A 485 -5.99 19.46 23.88
C VAL A 485 -6.42 19.94 22.51
N ASN A 486 -5.85 21.04 22.04
CA ASN A 486 -5.91 21.38 20.64
C ASN A 486 -5.06 20.35 19.87
N MET A 487 -5.70 19.58 18.99
CA MET A 487 -5.07 18.43 18.35
C MET A 487 -3.91 18.84 17.45
N ILE A 488 -4.04 19.95 16.71
CA ILE A 488 -2.98 20.41 15.81
C ILE A 488 -1.80 20.97 16.61
N GLU A 489 -2.06 21.78 17.63
CA GLU A 489 -1.01 22.34 18.49
C GLU A 489 -0.27 21.25 19.28
N ALA A 490 -0.98 20.20 19.70
CA ALA A 490 -0.39 19.04 20.36
C ALA A 490 0.32 18.08 19.39
N GLY A 491 0.28 18.33 18.08
CA GLY A 491 0.86 17.44 17.08
C GLY A 491 0.11 16.11 16.93
N ILE A 492 -1.17 16.04 17.27
CA ILE A 492 -2.01 14.86 17.03
C ILE A 492 -2.79 15.11 15.74
N VAL A 493 -2.17 14.77 14.62
CA VAL A 493 -2.66 15.08 13.27
C VAL A 493 -2.70 13.82 12.42
N ASP A 494 -3.69 13.74 11.54
CA ASP A 494 -3.79 12.67 10.54
C ASP A 494 -3.75 13.30 9.13
N PRO A 495 -3.12 12.66 8.13
CA PRO A 495 -3.21 13.12 6.75
C PRO A 495 -4.65 13.11 6.24
N THR A 496 -5.09 14.18 5.57
CA THR A 496 -6.46 14.27 5.01
C THR A 496 -6.75 13.07 4.10
N LYS A 497 -5.78 12.70 3.26
CA LYS A 497 -5.84 11.57 2.33
C LYS A 497 -6.15 10.25 3.04
N VAL A 498 -5.55 10.00 4.20
CA VAL A 498 -5.77 8.79 5.01
C VAL A 498 -7.22 8.77 5.52
N VAL A 499 -7.66 9.86 6.17
CA VAL A 499 -8.99 9.96 6.79
C VAL A 499 -10.11 9.82 5.75
N ARG A 500 -10.01 10.54 4.62
CA ARG A 500 -11.02 10.46 3.56
C ARG A 500 -11.04 9.07 2.91
N SER A 501 -9.87 8.47 2.67
CA SER A 501 -9.78 7.18 1.96
C SER A 501 -10.35 6.06 2.83
N ALA A 502 -10.07 6.08 4.14
CA ALA A 502 -10.67 5.15 5.09
C ALA A 502 -12.20 5.21 5.06
N LEU A 503 -12.80 6.42 5.12
CA LEU A 503 -14.26 6.59 5.06
C LEU A 503 -14.84 6.15 3.72
N GLN A 504 -14.22 6.55 2.60
CA GLN A 504 -14.71 6.23 1.25
C GLN A 504 -14.67 4.71 0.98
N ASN A 505 -13.56 4.05 1.32
CA ASN A 505 -13.41 2.59 1.13
C ASN A 505 -14.37 1.81 2.03
N ALA A 506 -14.49 2.21 3.30
CA ALA A 506 -15.42 1.61 4.25
C ALA A 506 -16.88 1.70 3.76
N ALA A 507 -17.31 2.89 3.35
CA ALA A 507 -18.66 3.11 2.87
C ALA A 507 -18.94 2.38 1.55
N SER A 508 -17.96 2.29 0.66
CA SER A 508 -18.08 1.58 -0.62
C SER A 508 -18.41 0.10 -0.40
N VAL A 509 -17.61 -0.60 0.41
CA VAL A 509 -17.82 -2.02 0.70
C VAL A 509 -19.07 -2.24 1.53
N ALA A 510 -19.34 -1.39 2.53
CA ALA A 510 -20.55 -1.49 3.33
C ALA A 510 -21.81 -1.36 2.45
N ALA A 511 -21.85 -0.37 1.55
CA ALA A 511 -22.98 -0.19 0.64
C ALA A 511 -23.19 -1.41 -0.28
N MET A 512 -22.12 -2.05 -0.76
CA MET A 512 -22.20 -3.26 -1.56
C MET A 512 -22.77 -4.45 -0.77
N LEU A 513 -22.30 -4.66 0.46
CA LEU A 513 -22.79 -5.72 1.34
C LEU A 513 -24.27 -5.52 1.67
N LEU A 514 -24.69 -4.29 2.01
CA LEU A 514 -26.09 -3.98 2.32
C LEU A 514 -27.03 -4.32 1.15
N THR A 515 -26.58 -4.16 -0.09
CA THR A 515 -27.34 -4.48 -1.30
C THR A 515 -27.30 -5.96 -1.71
N THR A 516 -26.68 -6.84 -0.91
CA THR A 516 -26.55 -8.26 -1.22
C THR A 516 -27.80 -9.03 -0.80
N GLU A 517 -28.43 -9.74 -1.75
CA GLU A 517 -29.62 -10.59 -1.51
C GLU A 517 -29.31 -12.08 -1.51
N ALA A 518 -28.21 -12.51 -2.13
CA ALA A 518 -27.83 -13.92 -2.15
C ALA A 518 -26.31 -14.07 -2.05
N ALA A 519 -25.87 -15.11 -1.34
CA ALA A 519 -24.47 -15.51 -1.25
C ALA A 519 -24.33 -16.95 -1.75
N VAL A 520 -23.38 -17.17 -2.66
CA VAL A 520 -23.11 -18.47 -3.30
C VAL A 520 -21.70 -18.91 -2.96
N ALA A 521 -21.56 -19.97 -2.19
CA ALA A 521 -20.28 -20.53 -1.76
C ALA A 521 -20.04 -21.92 -2.37
N ASP A 522 -18.78 -22.34 -2.44
CA ASP A 522 -18.47 -23.76 -2.62
C ASP A 522 -18.93 -24.55 -1.40
N GLU A 523 -19.53 -25.72 -1.65
CA GLU A 523 -19.83 -26.65 -0.58
C GLU A 523 -18.52 -27.09 0.08
N PRO A 524 -18.36 -26.94 1.41
CA PRO A 524 -17.17 -27.39 2.10
C PRO A 524 -16.97 -28.88 1.81
N LYS A 525 -15.75 -29.26 1.40
CA LYS A 525 -15.42 -30.69 1.30
C LYS A 525 -15.46 -31.27 2.71
N GLU A 526 -16.25 -32.32 2.92
CA GLU A 526 -16.00 -33.20 4.06
C GLU A 526 -14.54 -33.67 3.96
N ASN A 527 -13.82 -33.65 5.08
CA ASN A 527 -12.43 -34.09 5.14
C ASN A 527 -12.30 -35.45 4.44
N GLU A 528 -11.73 -35.47 3.23
CA GLU A 528 -11.21 -36.71 2.69
C GLU A 528 -10.18 -37.20 3.72
N PRO A 529 -10.31 -38.43 4.25
CA PRO A 529 -9.32 -38.96 5.16
C PRO A 529 -7.97 -38.83 4.45
N GLN A 530 -7.05 -38.08 5.07
CA GLN A 530 -5.67 -38.00 4.61
C GLN A 530 -5.22 -39.45 4.36
N MET A 531 -5.05 -39.81 3.09
CA MET A 531 -4.46 -41.09 2.75
C MET A 531 -3.12 -41.12 3.50
N PRO A 532 -2.86 -42.14 4.33
CA PRO A 532 -1.60 -42.23 5.03
C PRO A 532 -0.51 -42.18 3.96
N MET A 533 0.29 -41.11 4.00
CA MET A 533 1.55 -41.01 3.27
C MET A 533 2.31 -42.30 3.56
N GLY A 534 2.36 -43.18 2.55
CA GLY A 534 3.05 -44.45 2.65
C GLY A 534 4.49 -44.19 3.05
N GLY A 535 4.85 -44.61 4.27
CA GLY A 535 6.22 -44.65 4.75
C GLY A 535 7.02 -45.61 3.87
N GLY A 536 7.59 -45.07 2.80
CA GLY A 536 8.61 -45.75 2.02
C GLY A 536 9.94 -45.67 2.74
N GLY A 537 10.35 -46.77 3.36
CA GLY A 537 11.74 -47.01 3.72
C GLY A 537 11.96 -47.60 5.10
N MET A 538 11.98 -48.93 5.20
CA MET A 538 13.14 -49.71 5.70
C MET A 538 12.79 -51.20 5.71
N GLY A 539 13.44 -51.99 4.86
CA GLY A 539 13.48 -53.45 4.94
C GLY A 539 14.75 -53.95 4.26
N MET A 540 15.85 -54.01 5.02
CA MET A 540 16.59 -55.24 5.35
C MET A 540 17.09 -56.06 4.15
N MET A 541 18.30 -55.77 3.67
CA MET A 541 19.54 -56.58 3.79
C MET A 541 20.61 -56.03 2.85
#